data_AF-A0A7C5T902-F1
#
_entry.id   AF-A0A7C5T902-F1
#
_cell.length_a   1.000
_cell.length_b   1.000
_cell.length_c   1.000
_cell.angle_alpha   90.00
_cell.angle_beta   90.00
_cell.angle_gamma   90.00
#
_symmetry.space_group_name_H-M   'P 1'
#
loop_
_entity.id
_entity.type
_entity.pdbx_description
1 polymer ?
#
loop_
_entity_poly.entity_id
_entity_poly.type
_entity_poly.pdbx_seq_one_letter_code
_entity_poly.pdbx_strand_id
1 'polypeptide(L)'
;MSDELAILDKVDKWLHTVRYDGIRLLVLLYFVNQNIKWVDAYTLAELGIFKTDFYTASTRLERLGLVERRRLNIKSFLRITDKGRRFVECLLDLLNEGGGARS
;
A
#
# COMPACT_ATOMS: atom_id res chain seq x y z
N MET A 1 -1.67 -15.90 7.49
CA MET A 1 -1.29 -15.79 6.06
C MET A 1 -2.51 -15.77 5.13
N SER A 2 -3.53 -16.63 5.30
CA SER A 2 -4.68 -16.67 4.38
C SER A 2 -5.57 -15.43 4.39
N ASP A 3 -5.78 -14.78 5.54
CA ASP A 3 -6.68 -13.62 5.64
C ASP A 3 -6.09 -12.34 5.05
N GLU A 4 -4.78 -12.12 5.22
CA GLU A 4 -4.08 -10.94 4.67
C GLU A 4 -4.09 -10.95 3.14
N LEU A 5 -3.86 -12.10 2.52
CA LEU A 5 -3.93 -12.26 1.06
C LEU A 5 -5.34 -12.03 0.53
N ALA A 6 -6.38 -12.45 1.27
CA ALA A 6 -7.77 -12.21 0.89
C ALA A 6 -8.15 -10.71 0.98
N ILE A 7 -7.64 -10.01 2.00
CA ILE A 7 -7.78 -8.55 2.13
C ILE A 7 -7.07 -7.85 0.97
N LEU A 8 -5.84 -8.27 0.65
CA LEU A 8 -5.09 -7.73 -0.48
C LEU A 8 -5.81 -7.93 -1.81
N ASP A 9 -6.41 -9.10 -2.08
CA ASP A 9 -7.17 -9.36 -3.30
C ASP A 9 -8.46 -8.51 -3.39
N LYS A 10 -9.18 -8.34 -2.27
CA LYS A 10 -10.36 -7.46 -2.21
C LYS A 10 -9.99 -6.00 -2.47
N VAL A 11 -8.94 -5.52 -1.80
CA VAL A 11 -8.39 -4.18 -2.01
C VAL A 11 -7.93 -4.03 -3.45
N ASP A 12 -7.26 -5.02 -4.02
CA ASP A 12 -6.77 -4.97 -5.38
C ASP A 12 -7.89 -4.85 -6.41
N LYS A 13 -8.97 -5.65 -6.27
CA LYS A 13 -10.18 -5.55 -7.10
C LYS A 13 -10.84 -4.17 -6.99
N TRP A 14 -10.96 -3.64 -5.77
CA TRP A 14 -11.52 -2.30 -5.55
C TRP A 14 -10.63 -1.21 -6.16
N LEU A 15 -9.31 -1.30 -5.99
CA LEU A 15 -8.35 -0.33 -6.50
C LEU A 15 -8.17 -0.38 -8.01
N HIS A 16 -8.30 -1.55 -8.63
CA HIS A 16 -8.37 -1.69 -10.08
C HIS A 16 -9.57 -0.94 -10.67
N THR A 17 -10.66 -0.84 -9.91
CA THR A 17 -11.85 -0.06 -10.29
C THR A 17 -11.59 1.45 -10.17
N VAL A 18 -10.72 1.87 -9.25
CA VAL A 18 -10.45 3.28 -8.93
C VAL A 18 -9.20 3.83 -9.65
N ARG A 19 -8.38 3.01 -10.34
CA ARG A 19 -7.15 3.42 -11.05
C ARG A 19 -6.18 4.26 -10.18
N TYR A 20 -5.99 3.88 -8.92
CA TYR A 20 -5.08 4.57 -8.00
C TYR A 20 -3.93 3.66 -7.53
N ASP A 21 -2.89 3.51 -8.35
CA ASP A 21 -1.68 2.73 -8.04
C ASP A 21 -0.98 3.16 -6.74
N GLY A 22 -1.16 4.44 -6.36
CA GLY A 22 -0.67 4.97 -5.09
C GLY A 22 -1.32 4.33 -3.86
N ILE A 23 -2.63 4.08 -3.88
CA ILE A 23 -3.29 3.47 -2.71
C ILE A 23 -2.89 2.00 -2.60
N ARG A 24 -2.72 1.30 -3.73
CA ARG A 24 -2.25 -0.10 -3.74
C ARG A 24 -0.87 -0.20 -3.10
N LEU A 25 0.05 0.66 -3.52
CA LEU A 25 1.37 0.76 -2.91
C LEU A 25 1.28 1.06 -1.41
N LEU A 26 0.41 1.99 -1.00
CA LEU A 26 0.26 2.37 0.40
C LEU A 26 -0.25 1.21 1.28
N VAL A 27 -1.24 0.44 0.81
CA VAL A 27 -1.77 -0.74 1.51
C VAL A 27 -0.70 -1.83 1.61
N LEU A 28 0.09 -2.05 0.55
CA LEU A 28 1.19 -3.01 0.61
C LEU A 28 2.24 -2.59 1.64
N LEU A 29 2.61 -1.31 1.66
CA LEU A 29 3.53 -0.78 2.65
C LEU A 29 2.99 -0.96 4.07
N TYR A 30 1.68 -0.79 4.30
CA TYR A 30 1.06 -1.01 5.61
C TYR A 30 1.32 -2.42 6.17
N PHE A 31 1.14 -3.47 5.35
CA PHE A 31 1.39 -4.85 5.78
C PHE A 31 2.88 -5.19 5.83
N VAL A 32 3.65 -4.82 4.81
CA VAL A 32 5.08 -5.15 4.74
C VAL A 32 5.87 -4.42 5.84
N ASN A 33 5.50 -3.18 6.18
CA ASN A 33 6.17 -2.42 7.24
C ASN A 33 5.96 -2.96 8.67
N GLN A 34 5.11 -3.98 8.87
CA GLN A 34 5.02 -4.70 10.15
C GLN A 34 6.28 -5.54 10.41
N ASN A 35 6.91 -6.05 9.35
CA ASN A 35 8.07 -6.93 9.45
C ASN A 35 9.35 -6.26 8.89
N ILE A 36 9.21 -5.37 7.90
CA ILE A 36 10.33 -4.74 7.18
C ILE A 36 10.22 -3.23 7.25
N LYS A 37 11.08 -2.57 8.02
CA LYS A 37 10.98 -1.12 8.28
C LYS A 37 11.09 -0.23 7.04
N TRP A 38 11.89 -0.62 6.05
CA TRP A 38 12.13 0.13 4.81
C TRP A 38 12.02 -0.81 3.61
N VAL A 39 11.16 -0.46 2.65
CA VAL A 39 10.78 -1.33 1.54
C VAL A 39 11.22 -0.70 0.22
N ASP A 40 11.94 -1.45 -0.61
CA ASP A 40 12.29 -1.02 -1.97
C ASP A 40 11.39 -1.68 -3.02
N ALA A 41 11.57 -1.26 -4.28
CA ALA A 41 10.81 -1.79 -5.41
C ALA A 41 11.02 -3.31 -5.60
N TYR A 42 12.20 -3.84 -5.26
CA TYR A 42 12.51 -5.26 -5.40
C TYR A 42 11.75 -6.09 -4.37
N THR A 43 11.70 -5.64 -3.11
CA THR A 43 10.89 -6.29 -2.06
C THR A 43 9.42 -6.44 -2.50
N LEU A 44 8.86 -5.42 -3.16
CA LEU A 44 7.47 -5.50 -3.67
C LEU A 44 7.33 -6.32 -4.95
N ALA A 45 8.36 -6.34 -5.79
CA ALA A 45 8.38 -7.15 -7.01
C ALA A 45 8.44 -8.65 -6.70
N GLU A 46 9.19 -9.07 -5.67
CA GLU A 46 9.25 -10.45 -5.19
C GLU A 46 7.90 -10.97 -4.70
N LEU A 47 7.03 -10.08 -4.21
CA LEU A 47 5.66 -10.43 -3.82
C LEU A 47 4.73 -10.63 -5.04
N GLY A 48 5.18 -10.28 -6.25
CA GLY A 48 4.41 -10.41 -7.49
C GLY A 48 3.32 -9.34 -7.68
N ILE A 49 3.28 -8.32 -6.81
CA ILE A 49 2.11 -7.44 -6.68
C ILE A 49 2.25 -6.12 -7.49
N PHE A 50 3.47 -5.71 -7.85
CA PHE A 50 3.69 -4.34 -8.32
C PHE A 50 4.20 -4.25 -9.77
N LYS A 51 3.34 -3.76 -10.69
CA LYS A 51 3.65 -3.53 -12.10
C LYS A 51 3.89 -2.02 -12.35
N THR A 52 5.14 -1.67 -12.63
CA THR A 52 5.64 -0.48 -13.35
C THR A 52 5.52 0.96 -12.79
N ASP A 53 4.72 1.29 -11.77
CA ASP A 53 4.58 2.70 -11.30
C ASP A 53 5.18 3.07 -9.92
N PHE A 54 6.20 2.35 -9.45
CA PHE A 54 6.63 2.41 -8.03
C PHE A 54 7.13 3.80 -7.70
N TYR A 55 8.01 4.35 -8.53
CA TYR A 55 8.63 5.66 -8.31
C TYR A 55 7.63 6.82 -8.43
N THR A 56 6.68 6.73 -9.37
CA THR A 56 5.63 7.75 -9.54
C THR A 56 4.68 7.74 -8.35
N ALA A 57 4.22 6.56 -7.93
CA ALA A 57 3.38 6.37 -6.75
C ALA A 57 4.10 6.81 -5.46
N SER A 58 5.39 6.45 -5.31
CA SER A 58 6.26 6.86 -4.20
C SER A 58 6.25 8.38 -4.00
N THR A 59 6.47 9.12 -5.10
CA THR A 59 6.59 10.58 -5.08
C THR A 59 5.26 11.23 -4.72
N ARG A 60 4.14 10.69 -5.20
CA ARG A 60 2.80 11.19 -4.86
C ARG A 60 2.48 10.96 -3.39
N LEU A 61 2.72 9.76 -2.88
CA LEU A 61 2.46 9.43 -1.47
C LEU A 61 3.33 10.23 -0.51
N GLU A 62 4.60 10.46 -0.86
CA GLU A 62 5.53 11.29 -0.08
C GLU A 62 5.01 12.74 0.02
N ARG A 63 4.56 13.33 -1.09
CA ARG A 63 3.95 14.67 -1.12
C ARG A 63 2.69 14.77 -0.26
N LEU A 64 1.92 13.69 -0.15
CA LEU A 64 0.74 13.62 0.71
C LEU A 64 1.09 13.36 2.19
N GLY A 65 2.36 13.11 2.52
CA GLY A 65 2.82 12.78 3.86
C GLY A 65 2.40 11.38 4.33
N LEU A 66 2.05 10.49 3.40
CA LEU A 66 1.58 9.12 3.71
C LEU A 66 2.74 8.13 3.81
N VAL A 67 3.89 8.46 3.22
CA VAL A 67 5.12 7.68 3.32
C VAL A 67 6.32 8.59 3.54
N GLU A 68 7.29 8.10 4.30
CA GLU A 68 8.66 8.61 4.28
C GLU A 68 9.42 7.91 3.16
N ARG A 69 10.33 8.64 2.52
CA ARG A 69 11.18 8.08 1.49
C ARG A 69 12.64 8.41 1.75
N ARG A 70 13.50 7.40 1.61
CA ARG A 70 14.95 7.54 1.62
C ARG A 70 15.49 7.14 0.25
N ARG A 71 16.34 8.00 -0.33
CA ARG A 71 17.08 7.67 -1.55
C ARG A 71 18.49 7.26 -1.17
N LEU A 72 18.88 6.06 -1.56
CA LEU A 72 20.26 5.57 -1.44
C LEU A 72 20.70 5.13 -2.84
N ASN A 73 21.56 5.93 -3.46
CA ASN A 73 21.98 5.78 -4.87
C ASN A 73 20.76 5.75 -5.82
N ILE A 74 20.65 4.70 -6.65
CA ILE A 74 19.54 4.48 -7.59
C ILE A 74 18.29 3.87 -6.94
N LYS A 75 18.37 3.47 -5.65
CA LYS A 75 17.27 2.82 -4.94
C LYS A 75 16.48 3.83 -4.11
N SER A 76 15.16 3.71 -4.17
CA SER A 76 14.23 4.41 -3.28
C SER A 76 13.64 3.42 -2.29
N PHE A 77 13.75 3.76 -1.01
CA PHE A 77 13.17 3.01 0.09
C PHE A 77 12.00 3.78 0.66
N LEU A 78 10.90 3.10 0.93
CA LEU A 78 9.69 3.66 1.49
C LEU A 78 9.40 3.08 2.87
N ARG A 79 8.80 3.91 3.70
CA ARG A 79 8.23 3.52 4.98
C ARG A 79 6.91 4.26 5.16
N ILE A 80 5.86 3.56 5.54
CA ILE A 80 4.58 4.19 5.85
C ILE A 80 4.70 5.11 7.07
N THR A 81 4.11 6.31 6.99
CA THR A 81 4.00 7.23 8.14
C THR A 81 2.84 6.83 9.03
N ASP A 82 2.74 7.41 10.23
CA ASP A 82 1.56 7.24 11.08
C ASP A 82 0.28 7.77 10.40
N LYS A 83 0.39 8.85 9.61
CA LYS A 83 -0.70 9.37 8.79
C LYS A 83 -1.13 8.38 7.72
N GLY A 84 -0.16 7.79 7.01
CA GLY A 84 -0.41 6.73 6.02
C GLY A 84 -1.06 5.51 6.63
N ARG A 85 -0.60 5.10 7.82
CA ARG A 85 -1.16 3.97 8.56
C ARG A 85 -2.64 4.19 8.88
N ARG A 86 -2.96 5.32 9.53
CA ARG A 86 -4.35 5.67 9.86
C ARG A 86 -5.25 5.74 8.63
N PHE A 87 -4.72 6.28 7.53
CA PHE A 87 -5.46 6.33 6.27
C PHE A 87 -5.83 4.92 5.77
N VAL A 88 -4.88 3.97 5.82
CA VAL A 88 -5.14 2.59 5.41
C VAL A 88 -6.10 1.90 6.38
N GLU A 89 -5.97 2.10 7.69
CA GLU A 89 -6.89 1.56 8.70
C GLU A 89 -8.34 2.02 8.41
N CYS A 90 -8.57 3.33 8.23
CA CYS A 90 -9.89 3.84 7.86
C CYS A 90 -10.41 3.28 6.54
N LEU A 91 -9.54 3.08 5.55
CA LEU A 91 -9.91 2.48 4.27
C LEU A 91 -10.36 1.03 4.44
N LEU A 92 -9.65 0.24 5.25
CA LEU A 92 -9.99 -1.14 5.55
C LEU A 92 -11.30 -1.24 6.33
N ASP A 93 -11.53 -0.34 7.29
CA ASP A 93 -12.78 -0.28 8.06
C ASP A 93 -13.97 0.01 7.13
N LEU A 94 -13.87 0.99 6.23
CA LEU A 94 -14.90 1.30 5.24
C LEU A 94 -15.20 0.10 4.31
N LEU A 95 -14.17 -0.65 3.92
CA LEU A 95 -14.34 -1.85 3.10
C LEU A 95 -15.02 -3.00 3.87
N ASN A 96 -14.80 -3.08 5.18
CA ASN A 96 -15.46 -4.07 6.04
C ASN A 96 -16.91 -3.69 6.34
N GLU A 97 -17.21 -2.42 6.61
CA GLU A 97 -18.57 -1.92 6.87
C GLU A 97 -19.44 -1.96 5.61
N GLY A 98 -18.88 -1.63 4.44
CA GLY A 98 -19.58 -1.72 3.15
C GLY A 98 -19.99 -3.15 2.74
N GLY A 99 -19.41 -4.17 3.37
CA GLY A 99 -19.79 -5.58 3.20
C GLY A 99 -20.97 -6.03 4.09
N GLY A 100 -21.29 -5.29 5.16
CA GLY A 100 -22.36 -5.61 6.11
C GLY A 100 -23.72 -4.99 5.80
N ALA A 101 -23.79 -4.00 4.91
CA ALA A 101 -25.06 -3.35 4.52
C ALA A 101 -25.87 -4.14 3.46
N ARG A 102 -25.62 -5.44 3.29
CA ARG A 102 -26.35 -6.34 2.38
C ARG A 102 -26.62 -7.73 2.99
N SER A 103 -26.94 -7.78 4.27
CA SER A 103 -27.49 -8.99 4.91
C SER A 103 -28.82 -8.68 5.58
#